data_AF-A0A735WL75-F1
#
_entry.id   AF-A0A735WL75-F1
#
_cell.length_a   1.000
_cell.length_b   1.000
_cell.length_c   1.000
_cell.angle_alpha   90.00
_cell.angle_beta   90.00
_cell.angle_gamma   90.00
#
_symmetry.space_group_name_H-M   'P 1'
#
loop_
_entity.id
_entity.type
_entity.pdbx_description
1 polymer ?
#
loop_
_entity_poly.entity_id
_entity_poly.type
_entity_poly.pdbx_seq_one_letter_code
_entity_poly.pdbx_strand_id
1 'polypeptide(L)'
;MPMILVKKNPRGKVIRELSSEEETAVKTVCGLKRPATMAQHNLANDLLREMREYDAWLQCDCIPGDSPAMNFAALKNNTGTLYLSSFNHEHAPECPMYRQLSGNEEETSFGASRHPVSTRINYRNFLPPDDSNSVIRLQARSAYHNGERSSVRKKRPRLGRLLLSLIEDAGLNKLDSLANPRIRTNYRECLDAIRQVTLQQEYIRGRALSEIIHFRPGMSERSQERLMETLENSERHWPARRKHMFFQIFMAQHICRDAVEIHWANGNIQVIRPVRGISINGEAQGGIRPPYWVILAFCRSADGRIICSEGYAHALYQLTCPVPVDSKLERNTLTALLNVASWLKRKPGTPELSLERPLFDTEVYVNGEKKYVLPDFIV
;
A
#
# COMPACT_ATOMS: atom_id res chain seq x y z
N MET A 1 -14.19 2.55 -30.11
CA MET A 1 -13.38 1.53 -29.42
C MET A 1 -14.14 1.13 -28.17
N PRO A 2 -14.12 -0.14 -27.72
CA PRO A 2 -14.77 -0.51 -26.47
C PRO A 2 -14.06 0.15 -25.28
N MET A 3 -14.79 0.35 -24.18
CA MET A 3 -14.21 0.76 -22.91
C MET A 3 -13.34 -0.38 -22.37
N ILE A 4 -12.22 -0.03 -21.73
CA ILE A 4 -11.26 -1.04 -21.23
C ILE A 4 -10.92 -0.81 -19.76
N LEU A 5 -10.68 -1.90 -19.04
CA LEU A 5 -10.08 -1.87 -17.71
C LEU A 5 -8.56 -1.90 -17.83
N VAL A 6 -7.89 -0.95 -17.18
CA VAL A 6 -6.42 -0.86 -17.15
C VAL A 6 -5.91 -0.79 -15.73
N LYS A 7 -4.78 -1.44 -15.43
CA LYS A 7 -4.17 -1.40 -14.10
C LYS A 7 -3.64 -0.01 -13.76
N LYS A 8 -3.76 0.37 -12.48
CA LYS A 8 -3.02 1.50 -11.91
C LYS A 8 -1.54 1.19 -11.71
N ASN A 9 -1.23 -0.05 -11.36
CA ASN A 9 0.13 -0.49 -11.12
C ASN A 9 0.35 -1.95 -11.60
N PRO A 10 1.24 -2.19 -12.58
CA PRO A 10 1.92 -1.22 -13.43
C PRO A 10 0.90 -0.42 -14.26
N ARG A 11 1.16 0.88 -14.43
CA ARG A 11 0.20 1.81 -15.04
C ARG A 11 -0.03 1.46 -16.50
N GLY A 12 -1.30 1.36 -16.91
CA GLY A 12 -1.70 1.26 -18.32
C GLY A 12 -1.75 -0.17 -18.88
N LYS A 13 -1.41 -1.19 -18.08
CA LYS A 13 -1.56 -2.59 -18.51
C LYS A 13 -3.04 -2.93 -18.63
N VAL A 14 -3.50 -3.29 -19.83
CA VAL A 14 -4.88 -3.71 -20.09
C VAL A 14 -5.18 -5.00 -19.33
N ILE A 15 -6.32 -5.01 -18.63
CA ILE A 15 -6.86 -6.17 -17.93
C ILE A 15 -7.80 -6.91 -18.89
N ARG A 16 -8.83 -6.21 -19.39
CA ARG A 16 -9.79 -6.71 -20.38
C ARG A 16 -10.59 -5.57 -21.01
N GLU A 17 -11.26 -5.89 -22.11
CA GLU A 17 -12.31 -5.06 -22.69
C GLU A 17 -13.64 -5.32 -21.99
N LEU A 18 -14.51 -4.31 -21.93
CA LEU A 18 -15.88 -4.47 -21.46
C LEU A 18 -16.75 -5.04 -22.58
N SER A 19 -17.75 -5.82 -22.20
CA SER A 19 -18.85 -6.18 -23.09
C SER A 19 -19.77 -4.98 -23.34
N SER A 20 -20.54 -5.02 -24.43
CA SER A 20 -21.53 -3.98 -24.76
C SER A 20 -22.58 -3.79 -23.66
N GLU A 21 -22.96 -4.87 -22.96
CA GLU A 21 -23.89 -4.85 -21.83
C GLU A 21 -23.31 -4.13 -20.62
N GLU A 22 -22.05 -4.40 -20.27
CA GLU A 22 -21.34 -3.74 -19.17
C GLU A 22 -21.14 -2.24 -19.43
N GLU A 23 -20.74 -1.88 -20.65
CA GLU A 23 -20.61 -0.48 -21.05
C GLU A 23 -21.94 0.26 -20.90
N THR A 24 -23.01 -0.35 -21.42
CA THR A 24 -24.35 0.22 -21.34
C THR A 24 -24.80 0.36 -19.89
N ALA A 25 -24.57 -0.67 -19.06
CA ALA A 25 -24.91 -0.67 -17.64
C ALA A 25 -24.19 0.46 -16.89
N VAL A 26 -22.88 0.62 -17.07
CA VAL A 26 -22.09 1.62 -16.35
C VAL A 26 -22.40 3.03 -16.83
N LYS A 27 -22.52 3.23 -18.15
CA LYS A 27 -22.96 4.52 -18.71
C LYS A 27 -24.35 4.88 -18.18
N THR A 28 -25.27 3.91 -18.07
CA THR A 28 -26.65 4.14 -17.58
C THR A 28 -26.72 4.36 -16.07
N VAL A 29 -25.97 3.61 -15.26
CA VAL A 29 -26.07 3.66 -13.80
C VAL A 29 -25.21 4.79 -13.20
N CYS A 30 -24.02 5.02 -13.75
CA CYS A 30 -23.04 5.96 -13.19
C CYS A 30 -23.00 7.33 -13.91
N GLY A 31 -23.51 7.39 -15.14
CA GLY A 31 -23.48 8.57 -16.00
C GLY A 31 -24.85 9.18 -16.26
N LEU A 32 -25.71 8.43 -16.97
CA LEU A 32 -27.07 8.86 -17.31
C LEU A 32 -27.94 8.83 -16.06
N LYS A 33 -28.66 9.90 -15.75
CA LYS A 33 -29.67 9.89 -14.68
C LYS A 33 -30.96 9.19 -15.13
N ARG A 34 -30.83 8.06 -15.84
CA ARG A 34 -31.96 7.28 -16.36
C ARG A 34 -32.30 6.17 -15.37
N PRO A 35 -33.58 5.72 -15.34
CA PRO A 35 -33.95 4.51 -14.63
C PRO A 35 -33.15 3.34 -15.24
N ALA A 36 -32.39 2.63 -14.41
CA ALA A 36 -31.66 1.44 -14.81
C ALA A 36 -32.41 0.19 -14.33
N THR A 37 -32.31 -0.89 -15.09
CA THR A 37 -32.88 -2.18 -14.66
C THR A 37 -32.05 -2.78 -13.53
N MET A 38 -32.63 -3.72 -12.78
CA MET A 38 -31.89 -4.43 -11.73
C MET A 38 -30.68 -5.19 -12.29
N ALA A 39 -30.79 -5.74 -13.51
CA ALA A 39 -29.67 -6.38 -14.22
C ALA A 39 -28.54 -5.40 -14.52
N GLN A 40 -28.86 -4.18 -15.00
CA GLN A 40 -27.87 -3.14 -15.23
C GLN A 40 -27.19 -2.68 -13.94
N HIS A 41 -27.95 -2.57 -12.83
CA HIS A 41 -27.38 -2.28 -11.52
C HIS A 41 -26.41 -3.37 -11.05
N ASN A 42 -26.74 -4.64 -11.25
CA ASN A 42 -25.87 -5.75 -10.88
C ASN A 42 -24.58 -5.73 -11.72
N LEU A 43 -24.67 -5.62 -13.04
CA LEU A 43 -23.51 -5.51 -13.92
C LEU A 43 -22.59 -4.33 -13.55
N ALA A 44 -23.17 -3.15 -13.29
CA ALA A 44 -22.38 -1.99 -12.87
C ALA A 44 -21.72 -2.19 -11.49
N ASN A 45 -22.43 -2.81 -10.55
CA ASN A 45 -21.87 -3.15 -9.23
C ASN A 45 -20.69 -4.10 -9.36
N ASP A 46 -20.85 -5.16 -10.15
CA ASP A 46 -19.83 -6.19 -10.35
C ASP A 46 -18.58 -5.59 -11.00
N LEU A 47 -18.75 -4.72 -12.02
CA LEU A 47 -17.63 -4.00 -12.60
C LEU A 47 -16.93 -3.08 -11.59
N LEU A 48 -17.67 -2.30 -10.80
CA LEU A 48 -17.04 -1.40 -9.81
C LEU A 48 -16.30 -2.20 -8.72
N ARG A 49 -16.78 -3.39 -8.37
CA ARG A 49 -16.09 -4.31 -7.46
C ARG A 49 -14.82 -4.85 -8.09
N GLU A 50 -14.87 -5.31 -9.34
CA GLU A 50 -13.70 -5.74 -10.11
C GLU A 50 -12.65 -4.63 -10.21
N MET A 51 -13.07 -3.41 -10.57
CA MET A 51 -12.19 -2.24 -10.62
C MET A 51 -11.46 -2.01 -9.29
N ARG A 52 -12.13 -2.21 -8.15
CA ARG A 52 -11.49 -2.08 -6.84
C ARG A 52 -10.60 -3.28 -6.54
N GLU A 53 -11.01 -4.49 -6.87
CA GLU A 53 -10.21 -5.70 -6.65
C GLU A 53 -8.85 -5.60 -7.36
N TYR A 54 -8.87 -5.26 -8.65
CA TYR A 54 -7.68 -5.14 -9.49
C TYR A 54 -6.94 -3.79 -9.41
N ASP A 55 -7.44 -2.86 -8.58
CA ASP A 55 -7.00 -1.46 -8.55
C ASP A 55 -6.88 -0.88 -9.96
N ALA A 56 -7.98 -1.01 -10.72
CA ALA A 56 -8.07 -0.64 -12.12
C ALA A 56 -8.64 0.78 -12.30
N TRP A 57 -8.31 1.37 -13.42
CA TRP A 57 -9.05 2.47 -14.02
C TRP A 57 -9.91 1.96 -15.16
N LEU A 58 -11.04 2.61 -15.36
CA LEU A 58 -11.91 2.41 -16.50
C LEU A 58 -11.59 3.50 -17.52
N GLN A 59 -11.02 3.10 -18.65
CA GLN A 59 -10.75 3.98 -19.78
C GLN A 59 -12.03 4.12 -20.61
N CYS A 60 -12.51 5.36 -20.76
CA CYS A 60 -13.65 5.65 -21.60
C CYS A 60 -13.26 5.71 -23.07
N ASP A 61 -14.22 5.37 -23.91
CA ASP A 61 -14.19 5.46 -25.36
C ASP A 61 -14.47 6.87 -25.92
N CYS A 62 -14.82 7.85 -25.06
CA CYS A 62 -15.30 9.16 -25.52
C CYS A 62 -14.20 10.07 -26.08
N ILE A 63 -12.95 9.90 -25.65
CA ILE A 63 -11.81 10.69 -26.13
C ILE A 63 -10.78 9.70 -26.71
N PRO A 64 -10.58 9.69 -28.03
CA PRO A 64 -9.53 8.90 -28.65
C PRO A 64 -8.15 9.55 -28.45
N GLY A 65 -7.08 8.75 -28.48
CA GLY A 65 -5.69 9.21 -28.44
C GLY A 65 -4.98 8.99 -27.10
N ASP A 66 -3.88 9.71 -26.88
CA ASP A 66 -2.90 9.42 -25.82
C ASP A 66 -3.32 9.90 -24.42
N SER A 67 -4.43 10.63 -24.30
CA SER A 67 -4.97 11.14 -23.03
C SER A 67 -6.45 10.82 -22.89
N PRO A 68 -6.82 9.52 -22.83
CA PRO A 68 -8.22 9.12 -22.73
C PRO A 68 -8.81 9.52 -21.37
N ALA A 69 -10.13 9.72 -21.33
CA ALA A 69 -10.83 9.98 -20.08
C ALA A 69 -10.83 8.74 -19.19
N MET A 70 -10.40 8.91 -17.94
CA MET A 70 -10.23 7.81 -16.99
C MET A 70 -11.17 7.95 -15.80
N ASN A 71 -11.73 6.84 -15.34
CA ASN A 71 -12.50 6.79 -14.11
C ASN A 71 -11.91 5.79 -13.10
N PHE A 72 -12.22 5.97 -11.83
CA PHE A 72 -11.90 5.04 -10.76
C PHE A 72 -13.13 4.75 -9.90
N ALA A 73 -13.21 3.53 -9.39
CA ALA A 73 -14.23 3.12 -8.44
C ALA A 73 -13.82 3.54 -7.03
N ALA A 74 -14.72 4.24 -6.33
CA ALA A 74 -14.53 4.74 -4.98
C ALA A 74 -15.60 4.20 -4.03
N LEU A 75 -15.27 4.16 -2.74
CA LEU A 75 -16.17 3.70 -1.69
C LEU A 75 -16.38 4.80 -0.66
N LYS A 76 -17.65 5.10 -0.37
CA LYS A 76 -18.01 5.97 0.75
C LYS A 76 -18.01 5.15 2.05
N ASN A 77 -16.95 5.28 2.85
CA ASN A 77 -16.70 4.45 4.05
C ASN A 77 -17.90 4.35 5.01
N ASN A 78 -18.65 5.44 5.23
CA ASN A 78 -19.76 5.44 6.19
C ASN A 78 -20.95 4.61 5.68
N THR A 79 -21.26 4.68 4.39
CA THR A 79 -22.47 4.09 3.80
C THR A 79 -22.21 2.78 3.07
N GLY A 80 -20.95 2.39 2.84
CA GLY A 80 -20.60 1.23 2.03
C GLY A 80 -21.01 1.37 0.56
N THR A 81 -21.18 2.60 0.09
CA THR A 81 -21.70 2.88 -1.26
C THR A 81 -20.57 2.99 -2.27
N LEU A 82 -20.64 2.18 -3.32
CA LEU A 82 -19.75 2.28 -4.47
C LEU A 82 -20.21 3.39 -5.41
N TYR A 83 -19.25 4.12 -5.97
CA TYR A 83 -19.52 5.12 -7.00
C TYR A 83 -18.33 5.25 -7.96
N LEU A 84 -18.63 5.66 -9.18
CA LEU A 84 -17.63 5.99 -10.19
C LEU A 84 -17.25 7.47 -10.09
N SER A 85 -15.96 7.74 -10.09
CA SER A 85 -15.40 9.09 -10.07
C SER A 85 -14.44 9.27 -11.25
N SER A 86 -14.47 10.45 -11.87
CA SER A 86 -13.58 10.80 -12.97
C SER A 86 -12.23 11.31 -12.48
N PHE A 87 -11.20 11.16 -13.32
CA PHE A 87 -9.88 11.74 -13.14
C PHE A 87 -9.78 13.10 -13.85
N ASN A 88 -8.70 13.85 -13.63
CA ASN A 88 -8.47 15.24 -14.12
C ASN A 88 -8.68 15.51 -15.63
N HIS A 89 -8.96 14.51 -16.45
CA HIS A 89 -9.32 14.68 -17.85
C HIS A 89 -10.84 14.68 -17.97
N GLU A 90 -11.38 15.78 -18.48
CA GLU A 90 -12.80 15.86 -18.78
C GLU A 90 -13.17 14.81 -19.82
N HIS A 91 -14.37 14.25 -19.70
CA HIS A 91 -14.94 13.46 -20.79
C HIS A 91 -15.35 14.38 -21.93
N ALA A 92 -15.65 13.83 -23.11
CA ALA A 92 -16.28 14.61 -24.16
C ALA A 92 -17.65 15.16 -23.67
N PRO A 93 -18.08 16.38 -24.06
CA PRO A 93 -19.31 17.01 -23.54
C PRO A 93 -20.59 16.15 -23.72
N GLU A 94 -20.65 15.37 -24.77
CA GLU A 94 -21.73 14.43 -25.10
C GLU A 94 -21.63 13.08 -24.38
N CYS A 95 -20.54 12.83 -23.66
CA CYS A 95 -20.34 11.59 -22.93
C CYS A 95 -21.32 11.50 -21.75
N PRO A 96 -22.01 10.35 -21.56
CA PRO A 96 -22.82 10.09 -20.38
C PRO A 96 -22.13 10.33 -19.03
N MET A 97 -20.80 10.19 -19.00
CA MET A 97 -19.98 10.35 -17.80
C MET A 97 -19.38 11.76 -17.65
N TYR A 98 -19.73 12.70 -18.52
CA TYR A 98 -19.27 14.08 -18.43
C TYR A 98 -19.67 14.73 -17.11
N ARG A 99 -18.68 15.34 -16.44
CA ARG A 99 -18.84 16.16 -15.24
C ARG A 99 -17.85 17.31 -15.34
N GLN A 100 -18.33 18.53 -15.18
CA GLN A 100 -17.48 19.73 -15.18
C GLN A 100 -16.49 19.65 -14.01
N LEU A 101 -15.20 19.68 -14.30
CA LEU A 101 -14.16 19.71 -13.27
C LEU A 101 -13.98 21.16 -12.82
N SER A 102 -14.20 21.46 -11.55
CA SER A 102 -13.79 22.75 -10.99
C SER A 102 -12.27 22.77 -10.90
N GLY A 103 -11.63 23.61 -11.71
CA GLY A 103 -10.18 23.80 -11.70
C GLY A 103 -9.71 24.28 -10.32
N ASN A 104 -8.71 23.60 -9.77
CA ASN A 104 -7.95 24.12 -8.64
C ASN A 104 -6.63 24.62 -9.19
N GLU A 105 -6.53 25.95 -9.34
CA GLU A 105 -5.27 26.67 -9.33
C GLU A 105 -4.70 26.67 -7.91
N GLU A 106 -3.42 27.01 -7.80
CA GLU A 106 -2.60 27.15 -6.58
C GLU A 106 -1.71 25.95 -6.22
N GLU A 107 -0.54 25.91 -6.88
CA GLU A 107 0.68 25.32 -6.33
C GLU A 107 1.30 26.30 -5.32
N THR A 108 1.53 25.85 -4.09
CA THR A 108 2.41 26.54 -3.14
C THR A 108 3.64 25.70 -2.81
N SER A 109 4.70 26.44 -2.47
CA SER A 109 6.11 26.08 -2.50
C SER A 109 6.58 25.18 -1.35
N PHE A 110 7.74 24.55 -1.60
CA PHE A 110 8.49 23.66 -0.71
C PHE A 110 8.68 24.21 0.72
N GLY A 111 8.37 23.37 1.72
CA GLY A 111 8.63 23.61 3.14
C GLY A 111 7.83 22.65 4.01
N ALA A 112 8.33 22.31 5.22
CA ALA A 112 7.74 21.33 6.14
C ALA A 112 6.19 21.42 6.23
N SER A 113 5.52 20.26 6.21
CA SER A 113 4.06 20.21 6.09
C SER A 113 3.39 20.67 7.38
N ARG A 114 2.24 21.34 7.27
CA ARG A 114 1.37 21.67 8.41
C ARG A 114 0.71 20.43 9.03
N HIS A 115 0.69 19.31 8.32
CA HIS A 115 0.11 18.05 8.77
C HIS A 115 1.08 16.88 8.54
N PRO A 116 1.08 15.85 9.40
CA PRO A 116 1.92 14.68 9.18
C PRO A 116 1.37 13.88 8.00
N VAL A 117 2.22 13.65 7.02
CA VAL A 117 2.00 12.88 5.81
C VAL A 117 2.11 11.39 6.09
N SER A 118 3.15 10.99 6.83
CA SER A 118 3.46 9.60 7.17
C SER A 118 3.30 9.40 8.68
N THR A 119 2.22 8.72 9.07
CA THR A 119 1.91 8.41 10.47
C THR A 119 1.91 6.92 10.75
N ARG A 120 2.23 6.56 12.00
CA ARG A 120 2.14 5.19 12.50
C ARG A 120 0.76 4.61 12.25
N ILE A 121 0.70 3.29 12.06
CA ILE A 121 -0.58 2.60 11.97
C ILE A 121 -1.08 2.25 13.37
N ASN A 122 -2.38 2.36 13.58
CA ASN A 122 -3.01 1.76 14.75
C ASN A 122 -3.34 0.29 14.42
N TYR A 123 -2.71 -0.65 15.13
CA TYR A 123 -2.91 -2.09 14.91
C TYR A 123 -4.36 -2.56 15.13
N ARG A 124 -5.18 -1.80 15.87
CA ARG A 124 -6.60 -2.10 16.08
C ARG A 124 -7.51 -1.58 14.97
N ASN A 125 -6.98 -0.77 14.04
CA ASN A 125 -7.78 -0.10 13.01
C ASN A 125 -7.02 0.04 11.68
N PHE A 126 -6.35 -1.04 11.23
CA PHE A 126 -5.67 -1.04 9.93
C PHE A 126 -6.34 -1.89 8.86
N LEU A 127 -7.18 -2.87 9.22
CA LEU A 127 -7.82 -3.73 8.23
C LEU A 127 -8.73 -2.92 7.27
N PRO A 128 -8.79 -3.25 5.97
CA PRO A 128 -9.61 -2.52 5.02
C PRO A 128 -11.09 -2.74 5.29
N PRO A 129 -11.95 -1.80 4.86
CA PRO A 129 -13.37 -2.10 4.79
C PRO A 129 -13.59 -3.35 3.94
N ASP A 130 -14.57 -4.15 4.34
CA ASP A 130 -15.07 -5.24 3.52
C ASP A 130 -16.00 -4.68 2.44
N ASP A 131 -15.63 -4.93 1.20
CA ASP A 131 -16.29 -4.40 0.01
C ASP A 131 -17.26 -5.42 -0.60
N SER A 132 -17.28 -6.66 -0.10
CA SER A 132 -18.01 -7.78 -0.69
C SER A 132 -19.52 -7.52 -0.76
N ASN A 133 -20.05 -6.76 0.21
CA ASN A 133 -21.46 -6.35 0.28
C ASN A 133 -21.68 -4.89 -0.13
N SER A 134 -20.68 -4.22 -0.73
CA SER A 134 -20.82 -2.82 -1.15
C SER A 134 -21.71 -2.71 -2.39
N VAL A 135 -22.62 -1.74 -2.39
CA VAL A 135 -23.63 -1.55 -3.44
C VAL A 135 -23.66 -0.10 -3.90
N ILE A 136 -23.85 0.11 -5.21
CA ILE A 136 -24.21 1.41 -5.78
C ILE A 136 -25.62 1.73 -5.28
N ARG A 137 -25.74 2.76 -4.42
CA ARG A 137 -27.04 3.31 -4.04
C ARG A 137 -27.46 4.34 -5.07
N LEU A 138 -28.75 4.38 -5.40
CA LEU A 138 -29.42 5.49 -6.10
C LEU A 138 -29.03 6.80 -5.40
N GLN A 139 -28.14 7.59 -5.99
CA GLN A 139 -27.67 8.81 -5.34
C GLN A 139 -28.73 9.91 -5.42
N ALA A 140 -29.25 10.33 -4.27
CA ALA A 140 -29.48 11.75 -4.04
C ALA A 140 -28.11 12.42 -3.87
N ARG A 141 -27.95 13.58 -4.52
CA ARG A 141 -26.72 14.39 -4.63
C ARG A 141 -25.88 14.38 -3.34
N SER A 142 -24.57 14.13 -3.47
CA SER A 142 -23.62 14.60 -2.47
C SER A 142 -22.46 15.33 -3.14
N ALA A 143 -22.18 16.53 -2.62
CA ALA A 143 -21.13 17.42 -3.05
C ALA A 143 -19.76 16.75 -3.04
N TYR A 144 -18.96 17.11 -4.04
CA TYR A 144 -17.57 16.74 -4.20
C TYR A 144 -16.77 17.25 -2.99
N HIS A 145 -16.00 16.36 -2.35
CA HIS A 145 -14.93 16.79 -1.48
C HIS A 145 -13.66 16.98 -2.31
N ASN A 146 -13.26 18.24 -2.44
CA ASN A 146 -11.96 18.65 -2.96
C ASN A 146 -10.86 18.07 -2.06
N GLY A 147 -10.06 17.17 -2.62
CA GLY A 147 -8.79 16.80 -2.02
C GLY A 147 -7.72 17.74 -2.54
N GLU A 148 -7.28 18.68 -1.71
CA GLU A 148 -6.07 19.46 -1.92
C GLU A 148 -4.91 18.51 -2.29
N ARG A 149 -4.43 18.60 -3.52
CA ARG A 149 -3.10 18.11 -3.86
C ARG A 149 -2.12 19.24 -3.61
N SER A 150 -1.70 19.37 -2.37
CA SER A 150 -0.45 20.03 -2.09
C SER A 150 0.68 19.19 -2.72
N SER A 151 1.76 19.83 -3.18
CA SER A 151 3.03 19.27 -3.69
C SER A 151 3.81 18.47 -2.61
N VAL A 152 3.10 17.98 -1.60
CA VAL A 152 3.54 17.32 -0.40
C VAL A 152 3.92 15.89 -0.72
N ARG A 153 4.97 15.39 -0.04
CA ARG A 153 5.39 13.97 -0.05
C ARG A 153 4.17 13.05 -0.14
N LYS A 154 4.17 12.09 -1.06
CA LYS A 154 3.05 11.16 -1.21
C LYS A 154 2.92 10.31 0.07
N LYS A 155 1.73 10.29 0.66
CA LYS A 155 1.42 9.43 1.81
C LYS A 155 1.73 7.98 1.47
N ARG A 156 2.55 7.32 2.31
CA ARG A 156 2.88 5.90 2.16
C ARG A 156 1.59 5.05 2.21
N PRO A 157 1.49 4.00 1.37
CA PRO A 157 0.33 3.12 1.38
C PRO A 157 0.20 2.47 2.75
N ARG A 158 -1.02 2.07 3.08
CA ARG A 158 -1.34 1.50 4.38
C ARG A 158 -0.49 0.27 4.72
N LEU A 159 -0.24 -0.60 3.74
CA LEU A 159 0.58 -1.78 3.93
C LEU A 159 2.04 -1.41 4.28
N GLY A 160 2.56 -0.34 3.67
CA GLY A 160 3.87 0.20 4.04
C GLY A 160 3.90 0.79 5.43
N ARG A 161 2.86 1.51 5.85
CA ARG A 161 2.76 2.02 7.23
C ARG A 161 2.67 0.90 8.25
N LEU A 162 1.98 -0.21 7.94
CA LEU A 162 1.94 -1.41 8.79
C LEU A 162 3.34 -2.01 8.97
N LEU A 163 4.03 -2.29 7.87
CA LEU A 163 5.39 -2.83 7.89
C LEU A 163 6.35 -1.92 8.67
N LEU A 164 6.35 -0.62 8.37
CA LEU A 164 7.26 0.33 9.03
C LEU A 164 6.94 0.51 10.52
N SER A 165 5.67 0.45 10.93
CA SER A 165 5.32 0.50 12.36
C SER A 165 5.88 -0.71 13.11
N LEU A 166 5.79 -1.89 12.49
CA LEU A 166 6.32 -3.14 13.05
C LEU A 166 7.86 -3.14 13.11
N ILE A 167 8.53 -2.58 12.10
CA ILE A 167 10.00 -2.40 12.09
C ILE A 167 10.44 -1.46 13.21
N GLU A 168 9.71 -0.36 13.41
CA GLU A 168 9.98 0.61 14.47
C GLU A 168 9.79 0.00 15.86
N ASP A 169 8.68 -0.71 16.09
CA ASP A 169 8.43 -1.42 17.37
C ASP A 169 9.45 -2.54 17.62
N ALA A 170 10.01 -3.14 16.57
CA ALA A 170 11.09 -4.11 16.67
C ALA A 170 12.47 -3.46 16.88
N GLY A 171 12.56 -2.13 16.85
CA GLY A 171 13.81 -1.37 16.97
C GLY A 171 14.78 -1.56 15.80
N LEU A 172 14.32 -2.07 14.65
CA LEU A 172 15.17 -2.39 13.50
C LEU A 172 15.54 -1.17 12.65
N ASN A 173 15.00 0.00 13.00
CA ASN A 173 15.37 1.30 12.46
C ASN A 173 16.42 2.03 13.32
N LYS A 174 16.94 1.39 14.38
CA LYS A 174 17.93 1.99 15.30
C LYS A 174 19.22 1.17 15.32
N LEU A 175 20.33 1.87 15.52
CA LEU A 175 21.65 1.33 15.77
C LEU A 175 22.16 1.94 17.07
N ASP A 176 22.17 1.16 18.14
CA ASP A 176 22.62 1.63 19.47
C ASP A 176 24.11 2.03 19.45
N SER A 177 24.90 1.43 18.55
CA SER A 177 26.30 1.78 18.29
C SER A 177 26.58 1.77 16.79
N LEU A 178 27.05 2.89 16.24
CA LEU A 178 27.52 2.99 14.85
C LEU A 178 28.93 2.41 14.67
N ALA A 179 29.75 2.38 15.71
CA ALA A 179 31.09 1.82 15.62
C ALA A 179 31.09 0.29 15.72
N ASN A 180 30.09 -0.28 16.40
CA ASN A 180 29.85 -1.73 16.48
C ASN A 180 28.37 -2.00 16.18
N PRO A 181 27.89 -1.74 14.95
CA PRO A 181 26.51 -2.00 14.61
C PRO A 181 26.22 -3.46 14.90
N ARG A 182 25.09 -3.74 15.55
CA ARG A 182 24.69 -5.11 15.86
C ARG A 182 24.25 -5.83 14.58
N ILE A 183 25.23 -6.26 13.80
CA ILE A 183 25.04 -7.10 12.62
C ILE A 183 24.62 -8.47 13.13
N ARG A 184 23.41 -8.90 12.76
CA ARG A 184 22.89 -10.21 13.14
C ARG A 184 23.64 -11.31 12.38
N THR A 185 23.85 -12.46 13.00
CA THR A 185 24.48 -13.61 12.35
C THR A 185 23.62 -14.12 11.20
N ASN A 186 22.30 -13.97 11.33
CA ASN A 186 21.30 -14.45 10.38
C ASN A 186 20.17 -13.43 10.22
N TYR A 187 19.72 -13.19 8.98
CA TYR A 187 18.58 -12.31 8.71
C TYR A 187 17.27 -12.78 9.37
N ARG A 188 17.13 -14.09 9.69
CA ARG A 188 15.97 -14.62 10.42
C ARG A 188 15.82 -14.01 11.80
N GLU A 189 16.91 -13.64 12.48
CA GLU A 189 16.84 -12.94 13.77
C GLU A 189 16.11 -11.60 13.63
N CYS A 190 16.24 -10.93 12.49
CA CYS A 190 15.52 -9.70 12.20
C CYS A 190 14.02 -9.97 11.99
N LEU A 191 13.68 -11.05 11.27
CA LEU A 191 12.28 -11.47 11.13
C LEU A 191 11.67 -11.91 12.45
N ASP A 192 12.46 -12.55 13.31
CA ASP A 192 12.04 -13.01 14.63
C ASP A 192 11.78 -11.82 15.57
N ALA A 193 12.57 -10.75 15.49
CA ALA A 193 12.31 -9.50 16.21
C ALA A 193 10.92 -8.92 15.87
N ILE A 194 10.57 -8.86 14.59
CA ILE A 194 9.23 -8.43 14.17
C ILE A 194 8.16 -9.43 14.63
N ARG A 195 8.44 -10.74 14.59
CA ARG A 195 7.52 -11.77 15.09
C ARG A 195 7.21 -11.60 16.58
N GLN A 196 8.19 -11.19 17.40
CA GLN A 196 7.94 -10.93 18.82
C GLN A 196 6.97 -9.77 19.01
N VAL A 197 7.09 -8.70 18.20
CA VAL A 197 6.12 -7.60 18.21
C VAL A 197 4.72 -8.12 17.86
N THR A 198 4.59 -8.98 16.85
CA THR A 198 3.26 -9.48 16.45
C THR A 198 2.62 -10.42 17.47
N LEU A 199 3.41 -11.08 18.32
CA LEU A 199 2.90 -11.89 19.43
C LEU A 199 2.39 -11.03 20.60
N GLN A 200 2.96 -9.84 20.80
CA GLN A 200 2.62 -8.95 21.92
C GLN A 200 1.52 -7.95 21.58
N GLN A 201 1.40 -7.58 20.31
CA GLN A 201 0.45 -6.57 19.84
C GLN A 201 -0.85 -7.21 19.36
N GLU A 202 -1.98 -6.58 19.71
CA GLU A 202 -3.30 -7.04 19.31
C GLU A 202 -3.88 -6.24 18.15
N TYR A 203 -4.60 -6.91 17.24
CA TYR A 203 -5.41 -6.23 16.21
C TYR A 203 -6.90 -6.15 16.54
N ILE A 204 -7.35 -6.99 17.46
CA ILE A 204 -8.65 -6.89 18.12
C ILE A 204 -8.48 -7.47 19.53
N ARG A 205 -9.37 -7.11 20.46
CA ARG A 205 -9.26 -7.52 21.87
C ARG A 205 -9.12 -9.04 21.98
N GLY A 206 -8.04 -9.50 22.60
CA GLY A 206 -7.75 -10.91 22.82
C GLY A 206 -7.26 -11.67 21.59
N ARG A 207 -6.86 -10.99 20.50
CA ARG A 207 -6.27 -11.61 19.31
C ARG A 207 -5.00 -10.89 18.88
N ALA A 208 -3.91 -11.65 18.80
CA ALA A 208 -2.58 -11.14 18.51
C ALA A 208 -2.39 -10.95 16.99
N LEU A 209 -1.55 -9.98 16.59
CA LEU A 209 -1.19 -9.78 15.18
C LEU A 209 -0.55 -11.04 14.57
N SER A 210 0.09 -11.89 15.36
CA SER A 210 0.69 -13.15 14.91
C SER A 210 -0.31 -14.15 14.32
N GLU A 211 -1.61 -13.98 14.59
CA GLU A 211 -2.67 -14.78 13.97
C GLU A 211 -2.90 -14.43 12.50
N ILE A 212 -2.55 -13.21 12.08
CA ILE A 212 -2.77 -12.70 10.73
C ILE A 212 -1.49 -12.25 10.03
N ILE A 213 -0.35 -12.13 10.73
CA ILE A 213 0.94 -11.76 10.16
C ILE A 213 1.92 -12.93 10.30
N HIS A 214 2.33 -13.49 9.18
CA HIS A 214 3.22 -14.64 9.11
C HIS A 214 4.55 -14.29 8.44
N PHE A 215 5.58 -15.07 8.76
CA PHE A 215 6.96 -14.85 8.28
C PHE A 215 7.45 -16.01 7.40
N ARG A 216 6.51 -16.64 6.69
CA ARG A 216 6.75 -17.82 5.84
C ARG A 216 6.35 -17.48 4.40
N PRO A 217 7.28 -16.99 3.56
CA PRO A 217 6.97 -16.55 2.19
C PRO A 217 6.51 -17.66 1.24
N GLY A 218 6.62 -18.93 1.65
CA GLY A 218 6.28 -20.10 0.85
C GLY A 218 5.12 -20.93 1.41
N MET A 219 4.12 -20.32 2.06
CA MET A 219 2.94 -21.07 2.48
C MET A 219 2.25 -21.71 1.26
N SER A 220 2.07 -23.04 1.30
CA SER A 220 1.31 -23.77 0.29
C SER A 220 -0.14 -23.28 0.20
N GLU A 221 -0.79 -23.45 -0.94
CA GLU A 221 -2.21 -23.10 -1.12
C GLU A 221 -3.08 -23.75 -0.04
N ARG A 222 -2.86 -25.03 0.28
CA ARG A 222 -3.55 -25.74 1.36
C ARG A 222 -3.36 -25.08 2.73
N SER A 223 -2.14 -24.59 3.02
CA SER A 223 -1.87 -23.87 4.27
C SER A 223 -2.54 -22.50 4.30
N GLN A 224 -2.61 -21.81 3.16
CA GLN A 224 -3.33 -20.54 3.03
C GLN A 224 -4.83 -20.74 3.21
N GLU A 225 -5.41 -21.79 2.61
CA GLU A 225 -6.84 -22.12 2.74
C GLU A 225 -7.21 -22.39 4.19
N ARG A 226 -6.49 -23.29 4.85
CA ARG A 226 -6.73 -23.62 6.27
C ARG A 226 -6.62 -22.40 7.18
N LEU A 227 -5.66 -21.50 6.89
CA LEU A 227 -5.52 -20.26 7.64
C LEU A 227 -6.73 -19.35 7.42
N MET A 228 -7.12 -19.12 6.16
CA MET A 228 -8.27 -18.27 5.84
C MET A 228 -9.56 -18.81 6.48
N GLU A 229 -9.83 -20.11 6.35
CA GLU A 229 -10.97 -20.77 7.02
C GLU A 229 -10.95 -20.56 8.54
N THR A 230 -9.77 -20.61 9.17
CA THR A 230 -9.65 -20.37 10.62
C THR A 230 -9.99 -18.91 10.97
N LEU A 231 -9.59 -17.95 10.13
CA LEU A 231 -9.93 -16.54 10.34
C LEU A 231 -11.42 -16.28 10.15
N GLU A 232 -12.04 -16.92 9.17
CA GLU A 232 -13.46 -16.80 8.82
C GLU A 232 -14.38 -17.50 9.83
N ASN A 233 -13.97 -18.66 10.35
CA ASN A 233 -14.77 -19.49 11.27
C ASN A 233 -14.47 -19.22 12.75
N SER A 234 -13.58 -18.28 13.08
CA SER A 234 -13.26 -18.01 14.48
C SER A 234 -14.47 -17.44 15.25
N GLU A 235 -14.91 -18.14 16.30
CA GLU A 235 -16.02 -17.74 17.20
C GLU A 235 -15.79 -16.37 17.87
N ARG A 236 -14.53 -15.91 17.89
CA ARG A 236 -14.14 -14.58 18.38
C ARG A 236 -14.27 -13.55 17.26
N HIS A 237 -15.33 -12.74 17.36
CA HIS A 237 -15.71 -11.65 16.45
C HIS A 237 -14.52 -11.00 15.71
N TRP A 238 -14.43 -11.23 14.40
CA TRP A 238 -13.61 -10.41 13.50
C TRP A 238 -14.09 -8.94 13.54
N PRO A 239 -13.22 -7.93 13.37
CA PRO A 239 -13.64 -6.54 13.34
C PRO A 239 -14.77 -6.31 12.33
N ALA A 240 -15.91 -5.78 12.81
CA ALA A 240 -17.10 -5.61 11.99
C ALA A 240 -16.81 -4.78 10.73
N ARG A 241 -17.36 -5.25 9.59
CA ARG A 241 -17.22 -4.61 8.26
C ARG A 241 -15.76 -4.48 7.78
N ARG A 242 -14.84 -5.32 8.29
CA ARG A 242 -13.46 -5.37 7.82
C ARG A 242 -13.19 -6.64 7.03
N LYS A 243 -12.41 -6.53 5.96
CA LYS A 243 -12.08 -7.67 5.11
C LYS A 243 -11.25 -8.70 5.87
N HIS A 244 -11.62 -9.99 5.78
CA HIS A 244 -10.78 -11.10 6.22
C HIS A 244 -9.53 -11.17 5.36
N MET A 245 -8.37 -11.09 6.00
CA MET A 245 -7.09 -11.15 5.31
C MET A 245 -5.96 -11.53 6.25
N PHE A 246 -4.90 -12.09 5.68
CA PHE A 246 -3.63 -12.31 6.36
C PHE A 246 -2.48 -11.71 5.55
N PHE A 247 -1.32 -11.63 6.17
CA PHE A 247 -0.14 -10.98 5.65
C PHE A 247 1.08 -11.89 5.75
N GLN A 248 2.00 -11.75 4.80
CA GLN A 248 3.31 -12.38 4.87
C GLN A 248 4.40 -11.32 4.83
N ILE A 249 5.32 -11.33 5.79
CA ILE A 249 6.49 -10.44 5.86
C ILE A 249 7.77 -11.26 5.69
N PHE A 250 8.64 -10.81 4.80
CA PHE A 250 9.93 -11.44 4.52
C PHE A 250 10.91 -10.43 3.90
N MET A 251 12.14 -10.86 3.63
CA MET A 251 13.11 -10.08 2.87
C MET A 251 13.33 -10.70 1.49
N ALA A 252 13.51 -9.87 0.47
CA ALA A 252 13.71 -10.31 -0.91
C ALA A 252 14.79 -9.50 -1.64
N GLN A 253 15.45 -10.14 -2.62
CA GLN A 253 16.43 -9.52 -3.52
C GLN A 253 15.82 -9.18 -4.88
N HIS A 254 14.84 -9.97 -5.33
CA HIS A 254 14.30 -9.91 -6.68
C HIS A 254 12.84 -9.48 -6.63
N ILE A 255 12.57 -8.24 -7.04
CA ILE A 255 11.24 -7.65 -6.99
C ILE A 255 11.03 -6.65 -8.14
N CYS A 256 9.82 -6.63 -8.66
CA CYS A 256 9.33 -5.60 -9.56
C CYS A 256 7.91 -5.19 -9.13
N ARG A 257 7.26 -4.33 -9.91
CA ARG A 257 5.89 -3.88 -9.60
C ARG A 257 4.84 -4.97 -9.78
N ASP A 258 5.14 -6.01 -10.55
CA ASP A 258 4.21 -7.11 -10.83
C ASP A 258 4.42 -8.32 -9.94
N ALA A 259 5.65 -8.52 -9.44
CA ALA A 259 6.04 -9.77 -8.82
C ALA A 259 7.15 -9.61 -7.78
N VAL A 260 7.15 -10.52 -6.83
CA VAL A 260 8.30 -10.82 -5.98
C VAL A 260 8.73 -12.26 -6.22
N GLU A 261 10.03 -12.47 -6.37
CA GLU A 261 10.62 -13.79 -6.53
C GLU A 261 11.32 -14.20 -5.24
N ILE A 262 11.02 -15.41 -4.80
CA ILE A 262 11.63 -16.04 -3.64
C ILE A 262 12.52 -17.17 -4.16
N HIS A 263 13.81 -16.99 -3.97
CA HIS A 263 14.83 -17.95 -4.39
C HIS A 263 15.16 -18.86 -3.20
N TRP A 264 14.83 -20.14 -3.34
CA TRP A 264 15.03 -21.15 -2.29
C TRP A 264 16.41 -21.80 -2.40
N ALA A 265 16.92 -22.31 -1.28
CA ALA A 265 18.25 -22.95 -1.24
C ALA A 265 18.36 -24.20 -2.13
N ASN A 266 17.25 -24.84 -2.46
CA ASN A 266 17.19 -25.98 -3.38
C ASN A 266 17.15 -25.58 -4.87
N GLY A 267 17.32 -24.29 -5.19
CA GLY A 267 17.29 -23.76 -6.54
C GLY A 267 15.89 -23.43 -7.07
N ASN A 268 14.81 -23.77 -6.33
CA ASN A 268 13.46 -23.43 -6.75
C ASN A 268 13.23 -21.92 -6.66
N ILE A 269 12.53 -21.37 -7.66
CA ILE A 269 12.07 -19.99 -7.65
C ILE A 269 10.55 -19.99 -7.52
N GLN A 270 10.06 -19.39 -6.45
CA GLN A 270 8.62 -19.14 -6.29
C GLN A 270 8.32 -17.69 -6.64
N VAL A 271 7.37 -17.48 -7.55
CA VAL A 271 6.97 -16.14 -7.99
C VAL A 271 5.57 -15.84 -7.49
N ILE A 272 5.43 -14.80 -6.68
CA ILE A 272 4.13 -14.32 -6.21
C ILE A 272 3.79 -13.04 -6.97
N ARG A 273 2.58 -12.99 -7.55
CA ARG A 273 2.09 -11.86 -8.35
C ARG A 273 0.86 -11.24 -7.68
N PRO A 274 1.03 -10.20 -6.86
CA PRO A 274 -0.11 -9.52 -6.26
C PRO A 274 -1.01 -8.91 -7.33
N VAL A 275 -2.33 -9.05 -7.15
CA VAL A 275 -3.35 -8.63 -8.11
C VAL A 275 -3.24 -7.13 -8.44
N ARG A 276 -3.10 -6.28 -7.42
CA ARG A 276 -2.90 -4.82 -7.53
C ARG A 276 -1.44 -4.42 -7.75
N GLY A 277 -0.54 -5.41 -7.86
CA GLY A 277 0.89 -5.19 -7.93
C GLY A 277 1.52 -4.82 -6.59
N ILE A 278 2.78 -4.40 -6.67
CA ILE A 278 3.64 -4.06 -5.54
C ILE A 278 3.98 -2.58 -5.58
N SER A 279 3.71 -1.87 -4.48
CA SER A 279 4.20 -0.52 -4.27
C SER A 279 5.61 -0.58 -3.70
N ILE A 280 6.59 -0.12 -4.47
CA ILE A 280 8.00 -0.06 -4.04
C ILE A 280 8.32 1.38 -3.65
N ASN A 281 8.75 1.58 -2.40
CA ASN A 281 9.03 2.90 -1.86
C ASN A 281 10.14 3.61 -2.64
N GLY A 282 9.88 4.84 -3.10
CA GLY A 282 10.84 5.66 -3.83
C GLY A 282 11.21 5.14 -5.23
N GLU A 283 10.49 4.15 -5.78
CA GLU A 283 10.80 3.51 -7.07
C GLU A 283 9.62 3.52 -8.05
N ALA A 284 9.82 4.20 -9.18
CA ALA A 284 8.80 4.41 -10.19
C ALA A 284 8.58 3.21 -11.13
N GLN A 285 9.57 2.36 -11.37
CA GLN A 285 9.47 1.31 -12.40
C GLN A 285 10.10 -0.05 -12.06
N GLY A 286 10.91 -0.21 -11.02
CA GLY A 286 11.47 -1.52 -10.71
C GLY A 286 12.31 -1.53 -9.44
N GLY A 287 12.46 -2.72 -8.85
CA GLY A 287 13.23 -3.00 -7.64
C GLY A 287 14.74 -2.94 -7.86
N ILE A 288 15.26 -1.74 -8.10
CA ILE A 288 16.66 -1.46 -8.45
C ILE A 288 17.61 -1.28 -7.26
N ARG A 289 17.08 -1.18 -6.03
CA ARG A 289 17.83 -1.04 -4.77
C ARG A 289 17.63 -2.23 -3.82
N PRO A 290 17.85 -3.48 -4.24
CA PRO A 290 17.84 -4.60 -3.31
C PRO A 290 18.90 -4.45 -2.23
N PRO A 291 18.76 -5.09 -1.06
CA PRO A 291 17.62 -5.92 -0.63
C PRO A 291 16.40 -5.11 -0.16
N TYR A 292 15.25 -5.79 0.01
CA TYR A 292 13.99 -5.19 0.44
C TYR A 292 13.37 -5.92 1.63
N TRP A 293 12.71 -5.15 2.50
CA TRP A 293 11.58 -5.64 3.29
C TRP A 293 10.37 -5.75 2.38
N VAL A 294 9.66 -6.87 2.45
CA VAL A 294 8.44 -7.12 1.67
C VAL A 294 7.32 -7.52 2.61
N ILE A 295 6.15 -6.94 2.37
CA ILE A 295 4.90 -7.36 2.98
C ILE A 295 3.87 -7.62 1.87
N LEU A 296 3.23 -8.77 1.92
CA LEU A 296 2.18 -9.18 1.00
C LEU A 296 0.86 -9.37 1.76
N ALA A 297 -0.25 -8.98 1.16
CA ALA A 297 -1.59 -9.12 1.70
C ALA A 297 -2.36 -10.19 0.91
N PHE A 298 -3.05 -11.09 1.61
CA PHE A 298 -3.83 -12.18 1.03
C PHE A 298 -5.26 -12.15 1.56
N CYS A 299 -6.24 -12.33 0.67
CA CYS A 299 -7.66 -12.34 1.00
C CYS A 299 -8.45 -13.19 0.01
N ARG A 300 -9.71 -13.48 0.30
CA ARG A 300 -10.62 -14.02 -0.72
C ARG A 300 -10.96 -12.98 -1.79
N SER A 301 -10.91 -13.40 -3.05
CA SER A 301 -11.49 -12.72 -4.21
C SER A 301 -13.00 -12.93 -4.24
N ALA A 302 -13.69 -12.23 -5.16
CA ALA A 302 -15.14 -12.36 -5.32
C ALA A 302 -15.60 -13.78 -5.71
N ASP A 303 -14.75 -14.55 -6.40
CA ASP A 303 -14.98 -15.96 -6.77
C ASP A 303 -14.66 -16.96 -5.64
N GLY A 304 -14.30 -16.46 -4.45
CA GLY A 304 -14.01 -17.27 -3.27
C GLY A 304 -12.59 -17.84 -3.21
N ARG A 305 -11.74 -17.64 -4.22
CA ARG A 305 -10.34 -18.10 -4.19
C ARG A 305 -9.47 -17.20 -3.32
N ILE A 306 -8.37 -17.72 -2.78
CA ILE A 306 -7.38 -16.87 -2.10
C ILE A 306 -6.47 -16.24 -3.14
N ILE A 307 -6.39 -14.91 -3.12
CA ILE A 307 -5.49 -14.12 -3.95
C ILE A 307 -4.50 -13.36 -3.08
N CYS A 308 -3.29 -13.15 -3.60
CA CYS A 308 -2.40 -12.10 -3.10
C CYS A 308 -2.94 -10.77 -3.62
N SER A 309 -3.57 -9.95 -2.79
CA SER A 309 -4.27 -8.75 -3.23
C SER A 309 -3.33 -7.60 -3.59
N GLU A 310 -2.36 -7.32 -2.73
CA GLU A 310 -1.42 -6.20 -2.88
C GLU A 310 -0.09 -6.51 -2.17
N GLY A 311 0.98 -5.87 -2.62
CA GLY A 311 2.28 -5.92 -1.95
C GLY A 311 2.88 -4.54 -1.71
N TYR A 312 3.76 -4.45 -0.73
CA TYR A 312 4.61 -3.28 -0.51
C TYR A 312 6.04 -3.73 -0.25
N ALA A 313 6.99 -2.95 -0.76
CA ALA A 313 8.40 -3.16 -0.52
C ALA A 313 9.13 -1.87 -0.16
N HIS A 314 10.12 -2.01 0.72
CA HIS A 314 10.95 -0.92 1.20
C HIS A 314 12.41 -1.38 1.22
N ALA A 315 13.29 -0.63 0.56
CA ALA A 315 14.71 -0.97 0.48
C ALA A 315 15.34 -0.93 1.87
N LEU A 316 16.25 -1.85 2.18
CA LEU A 316 16.95 -1.88 3.45
C LEU A 316 18.47 -1.79 3.23
N TYR A 317 19.22 -1.46 4.28
CA TYR A 317 20.68 -1.31 4.21
C TYR A 317 21.36 -2.63 3.81
N GLN A 318 21.20 -3.68 4.63
CA GLN A 318 21.62 -5.05 4.32
C GLN A 318 20.80 -6.07 5.13
N LEU A 319 20.72 -7.32 4.68
CA LEU A 319 19.82 -8.34 5.27
C LEU A 319 20.03 -8.57 6.78
N THR A 320 21.28 -8.45 7.25
CA THR A 320 21.67 -8.66 8.65
C THR A 320 21.70 -7.38 9.50
N CYS A 321 21.46 -6.23 8.88
CA CYS A 321 21.33 -4.92 9.52
C CYS A 321 20.27 -4.13 8.74
N PRO A 322 18.98 -4.46 8.94
CA PRO A 322 17.94 -4.15 7.96
C PRO A 322 17.27 -2.81 8.22
N VAL A 323 18.08 -1.77 8.46
CA VAL A 323 17.62 -0.39 8.59
C VAL A 323 16.95 0.02 7.27
N PRO A 324 15.68 0.46 7.27
CA PRO A 324 15.01 0.96 6.07
C PRO A 324 15.75 2.16 5.47
N VAL A 325 15.80 2.25 4.14
CA VAL A 325 16.40 3.38 3.41
C VAL A 325 15.50 3.81 2.24
N ASP A 326 15.29 5.11 2.07
CA ASP A 326 14.43 5.65 1.01
C ASP A 326 15.19 5.80 -0.33
N SER A 327 16.52 5.86 -0.31
CA SER A 327 17.36 6.08 -1.49
C SER A 327 18.74 5.40 -1.45
N LYS A 328 19.39 5.34 -2.63
CA LYS A 328 20.79 4.88 -2.72
C LYS A 328 21.74 5.86 -2.04
N LEU A 329 21.45 7.16 -2.09
CA LEU A 329 22.20 8.18 -1.37
C LEU A 329 22.15 7.92 0.13
N GLU A 330 20.96 7.71 0.68
CA GLU A 330 20.75 7.41 2.09
C GLU A 330 21.50 6.14 2.53
N ARG A 331 21.44 5.07 1.72
CA ARG A 331 22.23 3.85 1.96
C ARG A 331 23.73 4.12 2.00
N ASN A 332 24.25 4.93 1.07
CA ASN A 332 25.66 5.30 1.02
C ASN A 332 26.04 6.18 2.22
N THR A 333 25.17 7.10 2.64
CA THR A 333 25.34 7.93 3.84
C THR A 333 25.45 7.06 5.09
N LEU A 334 24.61 6.03 5.24
CA LEU A 334 24.72 5.09 6.36
C LEU A 334 26.07 4.36 6.36
N THR A 335 26.56 3.90 5.21
CA THR A 335 27.91 3.32 5.10
C THR A 335 29.00 4.32 5.51
N ALA A 336 28.89 5.58 5.09
CA ALA A 336 29.86 6.61 5.46
C ALA A 336 29.86 6.88 6.98
N LEU A 337 28.68 6.94 7.60
CA LEU A 337 28.53 7.12 9.06
C LEU A 337 29.16 5.96 9.84
N LEU A 338 28.92 4.72 9.42
CA LEU A 338 29.55 3.53 10.03
C LEU A 338 31.09 3.58 9.92
N ASN A 339 31.62 4.01 8.77
CA ASN A 339 33.06 4.15 8.56
C ASN A 339 33.67 5.23 9.46
N VAL A 340 33.00 6.39 9.57
CA VAL A 340 33.43 7.48 10.45
C VAL A 340 33.39 7.06 11.91
N ALA A 341 32.31 6.40 12.36
CA ALA A 341 32.20 5.91 13.73
C ALA A 341 33.29 4.87 14.06
N SER A 342 33.58 3.96 13.13
CA SER A 342 34.67 2.98 13.26
C SER A 342 36.06 3.63 13.34
N TRP A 343 36.27 4.74 12.63
CA TRP A 343 37.49 5.54 12.75
C TRP A 343 37.56 6.31 14.07
N LEU A 344 36.45 6.93 14.51
CA LEU A 344 36.37 7.65 15.78
C LEU A 344 36.68 6.73 16.95
N LYS A 345 36.14 5.51 16.99
CA LYS A 345 36.38 4.51 18.05
C LYS A 345 37.87 4.24 18.31
N ARG A 346 38.75 4.42 17.32
CA ARG A 346 40.21 4.24 17.47
C ARG A 346 40.91 5.42 18.14
N LYS A 347 40.21 6.54 18.35
CA LYS A 347 40.74 7.75 18.97
C LYS A 347 40.29 7.85 20.44
N PRO A 348 41.23 8.02 21.38
CA PRO A 348 40.91 8.22 22.79
C PRO A 348 39.99 9.42 23.00
N GLY A 349 39.02 9.29 23.91
CA GLY A 349 38.14 10.39 24.33
C GLY A 349 37.03 10.77 23.33
N THR A 350 36.81 9.99 22.28
CA THR A 350 35.70 10.24 21.34
C THR A 350 34.38 9.64 21.83
N PRO A 351 33.24 10.30 21.57
CA PRO A 351 31.93 9.79 21.96
C PRO A 351 31.53 8.56 21.13
N GLU A 352 30.78 7.64 21.74
CA GLU A 352 30.06 6.60 21.01
C GLU A 352 28.83 7.21 20.34
N LEU A 353 28.67 6.94 19.04
CA LEU A 353 27.57 7.46 18.24
C LEU A 353 26.51 6.38 18.08
N SER A 354 25.24 6.76 18.25
CA SER A 354 24.08 5.95 17.88
C SER A 354 23.47 6.45 16.58
N LEU A 355 22.49 5.74 16.04
CA LEU A 355 21.70 6.25 14.92
C LEU A 355 20.25 5.78 15.03
N GLU A 356 19.33 6.69 14.80
CA GLU A 356 17.94 6.40 14.56
C GLU A 356 17.57 6.84 13.15
N ARG A 357 16.89 5.96 12.42
CA ARG A 357 16.19 6.28 11.19
C ARG A 357 14.71 6.51 11.51
N PRO A 358 14.21 7.75 11.60
CA PRO A 358 12.79 7.99 11.78
C PRO A 358 12.00 7.35 10.63
N LEU A 359 10.94 6.61 10.91
CA LEU A 359 10.10 5.99 9.88
C LEU A 359 8.80 6.77 9.63
N PHE A 360 8.49 7.72 10.50
CA PHE A 360 7.30 8.56 10.45
C PHE A 360 7.67 10.02 10.68
N ASP A 361 6.77 10.92 10.32
CA ASP A 361 7.06 12.34 10.44
C ASP A 361 7.22 12.74 11.92
N THR A 362 8.30 13.46 12.17
CA THR A 362 8.63 14.08 13.45
C THR A 362 8.10 15.50 13.50
N GLU A 363 7.51 15.85 14.63
CA GLU A 363 7.04 17.19 14.92
C GLU A 363 8.21 18.14 15.22
N VAL A 364 8.19 19.32 14.60
CA VAL A 364 9.17 20.39 14.80
C VAL A 364 8.49 21.74 14.90
N TYR A 365 9.11 22.69 15.61
CA TYR A 365 8.64 24.07 15.69
C TYR A 365 9.57 24.97 14.87
N VAL A 366 9.01 25.68 13.89
CA VAL A 366 9.74 26.62 13.03
C VAL A 366 9.03 27.96 13.07
N ASN A 367 9.72 29.00 13.55
CA ASN A 367 9.15 30.35 13.72
C ASN A 367 7.85 30.37 14.54
N GLY A 368 7.77 29.55 15.61
CA GLY A 368 6.58 29.42 16.45
C GLY A 368 5.45 28.60 15.84
N GLU A 369 5.57 28.15 14.58
CA GLU A 369 4.59 27.27 13.94
C GLU A 369 4.98 25.80 14.06
N LYS A 370 3.99 24.96 14.36
CA LYS A 370 4.11 23.51 14.34
C LYS A 370 4.18 22.99 12.91
N LYS A 371 5.24 22.26 12.58
CA LYS A 371 5.47 21.64 11.27
C LYS A 371 5.93 20.19 11.43
N TYR A 372 5.92 19.46 10.32
CA TYR A 372 6.29 18.04 10.29
C TYR A 372 7.37 17.77 9.23
N VAL A 373 8.40 17.02 9.65
CA VAL A 373 9.51 16.60 8.80
C VAL A 373 9.80 15.11 9.02
N LEU A 374 10.21 14.41 7.97
CA LEU A 374 10.86 13.10 8.09
C LEU A 374 12.35 13.29 7.80
N PRO A 375 13.21 13.32 8.84
CA PRO A 375 14.66 13.33 8.67
C PRO A 375 15.16 12.02 8.05
N ASP A 376 16.32 12.08 7.38
CA ASP A 376 16.98 10.87 6.88
C ASP A 376 17.62 10.10 8.04
N PHE A 377 18.41 10.75 8.90
CA PHE A 377 19.00 10.11 10.09
C PHE A 377 19.05 11.10 11.26
N ILE A 378 18.97 10.57 12.47
CA ILE A 378 19.29 11.26 13.73
C ILE A 378 20.47 10.49 14.32
N VAL A 379 21.60 11.17 14.55
CA VAL A 379 22.86 10.58 15.02
C VAL A 379 23.18 11.08 16.42
#